data_AF-A0A0G1Z700-F1
#
_entry.id   AF-A0A0G1Z700-F1
#
_cell.length_a   1.000
_cell.length_b   1.000
_cell.length_c   1.000
_cell.angle_alpha   90.00
_cell.angle_beta   90.00
_cell.angle_gamma   90.00
#
_symmetry.space_group_name_H-M   'P 1'
#
loop_
_entity.id
_entity.type
_entity.pdbx_description
1 polymer ?
#
loop_
_entity_poly.entity_id
_entity_poly.type
_entity_poly.pdbx_seq_one_letter_code
_entity_poly.pdbx_strand_id
1 'polypeptide(L)'
;MVFDPQILLAAAEAVEHAAGAAAEHPEEAGFIGTLGINWKLFLAQLLNFGVVLFVLWKWVMKPVVGALEARRTKIEGSLKKAQELEERITEFEQQREQDMRKARAEAQEIMSRGVAAGEVAKAEAVSAARAEAERILKENESTIASEKLSMMRELREEVAGLTIMAVEKILREKVDTRKDQELIKEALKNLK
;
A
#
# COMPACT_ATOMS: atom_id res chain seq x y z
N MET A 1 39.08 7.23 29.84
CA MET A 1 39.94 8.42 30.05
C MET A 1 41.15 7.93 30.80
N VAL A 2 42.20 7.70 30.02
CA VAL A 2 43.46 7.13 30.46
C VAL A 2 44.19 8.25 31.19
N PHE A 3 44.61 8.01 32.43
CA PHE A 3 45.51 8.93 33.14
C PHE A 3 46.78 9.00 32.30
N ASP A 4 46.97 10.12 31.62
CA ASP A 4 48.09 10.32 30.71
C ASP A 4 49.39 10.15 31.51
N PRO A 5 50.27 9.18 31.17
CA PRO A 5 51.50 8.92 31.92
C PRO A 5 52.37 10.16 32.07
N GLN A 6 52.24 11.11 31.15
CA GLN A 6 52.96 12.38 31.17
C GLN A 6 52.49 13.32 32.28
N ILE A 7 51.23 13.27 32.71
CA ILE A 7 50.73 14.13 33.81
C ILE A 7 51.22 13.61 35.16
N LEU A 8 51.31 12.28 35.32
CA LEU A 8 51.88 11.68 36.52
C LEU A 8 53.40 11.87 36.59
N LEU A 9 54.10 11.79 35.45
CA LEU A 9 55.53 12.07 35.37
C LEU A 9 55.81 13.56 35.60
N ALA A 10 55.04 14.47 34.98
CA ALA A 10 55.20 15.92 35.15
C ALA A 10 54.82 16.38 36.58
N ALA A 11 53.85 15.72 37.23
CA ALA A 11 53.56 15.96 38.65
C ALA A 11 54.69 15.44 39.55
N ALA A 12 55.28 14.28 39.24
CA ALA A 12 56.43 13.76 39.97
C ALA A 12 57.67 14.68 39.80
N GLU A 13 57.96 15.12 38.58
CA GLU A 13 59.04 16.08 38.28
C GLU A 13 58.80 17.44 38.92
N ALA A 14 57.57 17.98 38.89
CA ALA A 14 57.25 19.24 39.55
C ALA A 14 57.38 19.14 41.08
N VAL A 15 57.04 18.00 41.67
CA VAL A 15 57.23 17.71 43.10
C VAL A 15 58.70 17.55 43.44
N GLU A 16 59.50 16.90 42.59
CA GLU A 16 60.94 16.71 42.77
C GLU A 16 61.71 18.04 42.62
N HIS A 17 61.34 18.87 41.63
CA HIS A 17 61.94 20.19 41.39
C HIS A 17 61.54 21.20 42.46
N ALA A 18 60.32 21.12 43.02
CA ALA A 18 59.90 21.90 44.19
C ALA A 18 60.59 21.43 45.48
N ALA A 19 60.87 20.13 45.62
CA ALA A 19 61.65 19.59 46.74
C ALA A 19 63.12 20.00 46.66
N GLY A 20 63.70 20.08 45.46
CA GLY A 20 65.07 20.55 45.23
C GLY A 20 65.27 22.05 45.42
N ALA A 21 64.30 22.89 45.03
CA ALA A 21 64.40 24.35 45.16
C ALA A 21 64.27 24.86 46.62
N ALA A 22 63.76 24.05 47.54
CA ALA A 22 63.64 24.41 48.96
C ALA A 22 64.92 24.12 49.78
N ALA A 23 65.95 23.52 49.17
CA ALA A 23 67.18 23.09 49.85
C ALA A 23 68.32 24.13 49.85
N GLU A 24 68.17 25.29 49.19
CA GLU A 24 69.24 26.30 49.08
C GLU A 24 68.81 27.67 49.62
N HIS A 25 68.91 27.85 50.94
CA HIS A 25 69.11 29.17 51.57
C HIS A 25 70.06 29.07 52.77
N PRO A 26 71.09 29.94 52.89
CA PRO A 26 72.16 29.80 53.89
C PRO A 26 71.78 30.41 55.26
N GLU A 27 72.26 29.73 56.31
CA GLU A 27 72.66 30.18 57.66
C GLU A 27 71.68 31.02 58.52
N GLU A 28 71.50 30.59 59.78
CA GLU A 28 71.50 31.39 61.02
C GLU A 28 71.09 30.45 62.17
N ALA A 29 72.07 30.11 63.01
CA ALA A 29 71.98 29.17 64.12
C ALA A 29 71.09 29.71 65.25
N GLY A 30 69.85 29.23 65.31
CA GLY A 30 69.00 29.32 66.50
C GLY A 30 68.90 27.96 67.20
N PHE A 31 68.87 27.95 68.53
CA PHE A 31 68.81 26.82 69.49
C PHE A 31 67.86 25.64 69.16
N ILE A 32 67.01 25.77 68.14
CA ILE A 32 66.07 24.74 67.68
C ILE A 32 66.70 23.84 66.58
N GLY A 33 67.75 24.29 65.89
CA GLY A 33 68.45 23.52 64.86
C GLY A 33 69.21 22.29 65.40
N THR A 34 69.58 22.28 66.68
CA THR A 34 70.28 21.18 67.36
C THR A 34 69.34 20.07 67.86
N LEU A 35 68.02 20.27 67.83
CA LEU A 35 67.01 19.27 68.21
C LEU A 35 66.48 18.46 67.01
N GLY A 36 67.04 18.64 65.81
CA GLY A 36 66.64 17.91 64.59
C GLY A 36 65.24 18.25 64.07
N ILE A 37 64.53 19.17 64.72
CA ILE A 37 63.18 19.62 64.34
C ILE A 37 63.30 20.97 63.62
N ASN A 38 63.40 20.90 62.30
CA ASN A 38 63.37 22.09 61.46
C ASN A 38 61.92 22.52 61.21
N TRP A 39 61.38 23.41 62.06
CA TRP A 39 60.02 23.95 61.92
C TRP A 39 59.74 24.55 60.53
N LYS A 40 60.76 25.18 59.92
CA LYS A 40 60.69 25.70 58.54
C LYS A 40 60.46 24.58 57.51
N LEU A 41 61.14 23.45 57.67
CA LEU A 41 61.01 22.29 56.78
C LEU A 41 59.64 21.62 56.94
N PHE A 42 59.15 21.51 58.19
CA PHE A 42 57.81 21.01 58.47
C PHE A 42 56.71 21.90 57.86
N LEU A 43 56.85 23.22 57.96
CA LEU A 43 55.91 24.17 57.38
C LEU A 43 55.94 24.14 55.83
N ALA A 44 57.12 24.01 55.23
CA ALA A 44 57.27 23.82 53.79
C ALA A 44 56.64 22.50 53.31
N GLN A 45 56.85 21.40 54.05
CA GLN A 45 56.23 20.10 53.75
C GLN A 45 54.70 20.15 53.87
N LEU A 46 54.17 20.84 54.89
CA LEU A 46 52.74 21.03 55.07
C LEU A 46 52.12 21.88 53.95
N LEU A 47 52.83 22.93 53.52
CA LEU A 47 52.42 23.75 52.38
C LEU A 47 52.39 22.93 51.10
N ASN A 48 53.44 22.15 50.82
CA ASN A 48 53.52 21.26 49.65
C ASN A 48 52.38 20.22 49.66
N PHE A 49 52.17 19.54 50.80
CA PHE A 49 51.04 18.62 50.96
C PHE A 49 49.69 19.32 50.73
N GLY A 50 49.52 20.54 51.24
CA GLY A 50 48.32 21.35 51.05
C GLY A 50 48.08 21.71 49.57
N VAL A 51 49.12 22.07 48.83
CA VAL A 51 49.04 22.36 47.38
C VAL A 51 48.64 21.11 46.60
N VAL A 52 49.28 19.96 46.85
CA VAL A 52 48.93 18.69 46.21
C VAL A 52 47.50 18.28 46.55
N LEU A 53 47.09 18.38 47.82
CA LEU A 53 45.73 18.08 48.27
C LEU A 53 44.69 18.99 47.60
N PHE A 54 45.00 20.28 47.45
CA PHE A 54 44.12 21.24 46.77
C PHE A 54 43.96 20.90 45.28
N VAL A 55 45.05 20.53 44.60
CA VAL A 55 45.01 20.10 43.20
C VAL A 55 44.22 18.81 43.06
N LEU A 56 44.45 17.80 43.91
CA LEU A 56 43.70 16.54 43.91
C LEU A 56 42.20 16.78 44.15
N TRP A 57 41.87 17.60 45.15
CA TRP A 57 40.50 17.91 45.48
C TRP A 57 39.80 18.67 44.36
N LYS A 58 40.49 19.59 43.67
CA LYS A 58 39.89 20.36 42.57
C LYS A 58 39.79 19.58 41.25
N TRP A 59 40.80 18.76 40.92
CA TRP A 59 40.92 18.09 39.63
C TRP A 59 40.43 16.64 39.61
N VAL A 60 40.48 15.90 40.72
CA VAL A 60 40.06 14.48 40.74
C VAL A 60 38.60 14.33 41.18
N MET A 61 38.11 15.13 42.13
CA MET A 61 36.71 15.03 42.57
C MET A 61 35.71 15.31 41.45
N LYS A 62 35.97 16.35 40.64
CA LYS A 62 35.07 16.72 39.53
C LYS A 62 34.85 15.60 38.50
N PRO A 63 35.88 14.97 37.92
CA PRO A 63 35.69 13.89 36.95
C PRO A 63 35.11 12.62 37.57
N VAL A 64 35.44 12.28 38.83
CA VAL A 64 34.88 11.09 39.49
C VAL A 64 33.37 11.24 39.72
N VAL A 65 32.93 12.38 40.25
CA VAL A 65 31.50 12.66 40.43
C VAL A 65 30.79 12.75 39.09
N GLY A 66 31.39 13.40 38.08
CA GLY A 66 30.83 13.46 36.73
C GLY A 66 30.66 12.09 36.08
N ALA A 67 31.62 11.17 36.27
CA ALA A 67 31.53 9.82 35.73
C ALA A 67 30.46 8.98 36.45
N LEU A 68 30.28 9.15 37.76
CA LEU A 68 29.21 8.49 38.52
C LEU A 68 27.84 9.03 38.13
N GLU A 69 27.70 10.33 37.97
CA GLU A 69 26.45 10.98 37.54
C GLU A 69 26.09 10.55 36.11
N ALA A 70 27.05 10.54 35.19
CA ALA A 70 26.84 10.04 33.82
C ALA A 70 26.37 8.58 33.80
N ARG A 71 26.92 7.72 34.68
CA ARG A 71 26.46 6.33 34.82
C ARG A 71 25.04 6.26 35.38
N ARG A 72 24.72 7.03 36.43
CA ARG A 72 23.37 7.10 37.00
C ARG A 72 22.35 7.55 35.96
N THR A 73 22.59 8.68 35.30
CA THR A 73 21.71 9.22 34.26
C THR A 73 21.54 8.26 33.09
N LYS A 74 22.60 7.54 32.70
CA LYS A 74 22.49 6.52 31.64
C LYS A 74 21.61 5.34 32.08
N ILE A 75 21.76 4.85 33.30
CA ILE A 75 20.97 3.72 33.82
C ILE A 75 19.50 4.14 33.97
N GLU A 76 19.24 5.28 34.59
CA GLU A 76 17.88 5.82 34.76
C GLU A 76 17.22 6.10 33.42
N GLY A 77 17.96 6.70 32.47
CA GLY A 77 17.47 6.96 31.12
C GLY A 77 17.16 5.67 30.35
N SER A 78 18.02 4.64 30.46
CA SER A 78 17.76 3.34 29.85
C SER A 78 16.56 2.62 30.47
N LEU A 79 16.37 2.71 31.79
CA LEU A 79 15.24 2.09 32.48
C LEU A 79 13.92 2.77 32.12
N LYS A 80 13.89 4.11 32.08
CA LYS A 80 12.73 4.88 31.62
C LYS A 80 12.38 4.55 30.16
N LYS A 81 13.38 4.52 29.28
CA LYS A 81 13.16 4.13 27.87
C LYS A 81 12.62 2.72 27.73
N ALA A 82 13.09 1.77 28.55
CA ALA A 82 12.58 0.41 28.55
C ALA A 82 11.10 0.36 28.98
N GLN A 83 10.73 1.12 30.01
CA GLN A 83 9.33 1.23 30.45
C GLN A 83 8.44 1.87 29.39
N GLU A 84 8.87 3.01 28.81
CA GLU A 84 8.14 3.66 27.71
C GLU A 84 8.00 2.76 26.49
N LEU A 85 9.01 1.93 26.20
CA LEU A 85 8.96 0.98 25.09
C LEU A 85 7.95 -0.12 25.36
N GLU A 86 7.89 -0.65 26.58
CA GLU A 86 6.91 -1.68 26.96
C GLU A 86 5.47 -1.16 26.87
N GLU A 87 5.23 0.06 27.33
CA GLU A 87 3.94 0.73 27.19
C GLU A 87 3.56 0.92 25.71
N ARG A 88 4.50 1.42 24.90
CA ARG A 88 4.29 1.58 23.45
C ARG A 88 4.06 0.27 22.72
N ILE A 89 4.73 -0.82 23.11
CA ILE A 89 4.50 -2.16 22.55
C ILE A 89 3.08 -2.59 22.85
N THR A 90 2.64 -2.43 24.10
CA THR A 90 1.28 -2.79 24.50
C THR A 90 0.24 -1.98 23.73
N GLU A 91 0.43 -0.66 23.61
CA GLU A 91 -0.45 0.21 22.80
C GLU A 91 -0.43 -0.19 21.31
N PHE A 92 0.74 -0.48 20.76
CA PHE A 92 0.87 -0.89 19.36
C PHE A 92 0.20 -2.24 19.11
N GLU A 93 0.31 -3.20 20.01
CA GLU A 93 -0.38 -4.49 19.90
C GLU A 93 -1.90 -4.32 19.95
N GLN A 94 -2.40 -3.45 20.84
CA GLN A 94 -3.83 -3.13 20.90
C GLN A 94 -4.32 -2.45 19.62
N GLN A 95 -3.58 -1.46 19.12
CA GLN A 95 -3.90 -0.78 17.86
C GLN A 95 -3.87 -1.76 16.68
N ARG A 96 -2.83 -2.60 16.60
CA ARG A 96 -2.70 -3.61 15.55
C ARG A 96 -3.87 -4.60 15.58
N GLU A 97 -4.25 -5.09 16.75
CA GLU A 97 -5.40 -5.99 16.89
C GLU A 97 -6.71 -5.28 16.49
N GLN A 98 -6.88 -4.02 16.89
CA GLN A 98 -8.04 -3.23 16.49
C GLN A 98 -8.10 -3.02 14.98
N ASP A 99 -6.99 -2.68 14.34
CA ASP A 99 -6.90 -2.44 12.90
C ASP A 99 -7.10 -3.74 12.12
N MET A 100 -6.56 -4.86 12.60
CA MET A 100 -6.83 -6.18 12.02
C MET A 100 -8.31 -6.56 12.11
N ARG A 101 -8.99 -6.22 13.21
CA ARG A 101 -10.44 -6.44 13.34
C ARG A 101 -11.24 -5.55 12.39
N LYS A 102 -10.89 -4.26 12.29
CA LYS A 102 -11.52 -3.34 11.34
C LYS A 102 -11.34 -3.81 9.90
N ALA A 103 -10.11 -4.14 9.50
CA ALA A 103 -9.81 -4.64 8.16
C ALA A 103 -10.59 -5.93 7.84
N ARG A 104 -10.73 -6.86 8.79
CA ARG A 104 -11.55 -8.07 8.61
C ARG A 104 -13.04 -7.74 8.46
N ALA A 105 -13.56 -6.81 9.25
CA ALA A 105 -14.96 -6.38 9.17
C ALA A 105 -15.24 -5.70 7.82
N GLU A 106 -14.38 -4.78 7.39
CA GLU A 106 -14.47 -4.11 6.09
C GLU A 106 -14.36 -5.11 4.93
N ALA A 107 -13.44 -6.06 5.00
CA ALA A 107 -13.32 -7.11 3.98
C ALA A 107 -14.59 -7.96 3.89
N GLN A 108 -15.18 -8.34 5.03
CA GLN A 108 -16.43 -9.09 5.05
C GLN A 108 -17.60 -8.27 4.48
N GLU A 109 -17.66 -6.97 4.79
CA GLU A 109 -18.66 -6.06 4.25
C GLU A 109 -18.52 -5.89 2.73
N ILE A 110 -17.29 -5.72 2.23
CA ILE A 110 -16.99 -5.63 0.79
C ILE A 110 -17.40 -6.93 0.10
N MET A 111 -17.06 -8.09 0.67
CA MET A 111 -17.44 -9.39 0.12
C MET A 111 -18.96 -9.55 0.08
N SER A 112 -19.66 -9.22 1.16
CA SER A 112 -21.12 -9.29 1.23
C SER A 112 -21.79 -8.37 0.22
N ARG A 113 -21.31 -7.12 0.09
CA ARG A 113 -21.80 -6.17 -0.92
C ARG A 113 -21.52 -6.66 -2.34
N GLY A 114 -20.35 -7.23 -2.59
CA GLY A 114 -19.98 -7.80 -3.89
C GLY A 114 -20.89 -8.95 -4.29
N VAL A 115 -21.18 -9.88 -3.37
CA VAL A 115 -22.12 -10.98 -3.60
C VAL A 115 -23.54 -10.46 -3.88
N ALA A 116 -24.03 -9.52 -3.06
CA ALA A 116 -25.36 -8.94 -3.25
C ALA A 116 -25.48 -8.22 -4.60
N ALA A 117 -24.49 -7.39 -4.95
CA ALA A 117 -24.45 -6.71 -6.24
C ALA A 117 -24.37 -7.69 -7.41
N GLY A 118 -23.60 -8.77 -7.27
CA GLY A 118 -23.49 -9.84 -8.27
C GLY A 118 -24.82 -10.55 -8.51
N GLU A 119 -25.56 -10.89 -7.45
CA GLU A 119 -26.89 -11.50 -7.58
C GLU A 119 -27.91 -10.55 -8.23
N VAL A 120 -27.89 -9.26 -7.88
CA VAL A 120 -28.73 -8.25 -8.52
C VAL A 120 -28.40 -8.13 -10.02
N ALA A 121 -27.12 -7.96 -10.37
CA ALA A 121 -26.69 -7.85 -11.76
C ALA A 121 -27.04 -9.12 -12.57
N LYS A 122 -26.92 -10.30 -11.96
CA LYS A 122 -27.33 -11.57 -12.58
C LYS A 122 -28.84 -11.61 -12.82
N ALA A 123 -29.65 -11.20 -11.84
CA ALA A 123 -31.10 -11.16 -11.99
C ALA A 123 -31.53 -10.18 -13.10
N GLU A 124 -30.92 -8.99 -13.14
CA GLU A 124 -31.14 -7.99 -14.19
C GLU A 124 -30.74 -8.51 -15.56
N ALA A 125 -29.56 -9.14 -15.69
CA ALA A 125 -29.09 -9.71 -16.95
C ALA A 125 -30.02 -10.82 -17.46
N VAL A 126 -30.49 -11.72 -16.57
CA VAL A 126 -31.45 -12.76 -16.93
C VAL A 126 -32.79 -12.16 -17.34
N SER A 127 -33.27 -11.13 -16.64
CA SER A 127 -34.52 -10.44 -16.98
C SER A 127 -34.43 -9.76 -18.34
N ALA A 128 -33.34 -9.05 -18.61
CA ALA A 128 -33.10 -8.39 -19.89
C ALA A 128 -32.99 -9.41 -21.04
N ALA A 129 -32.28 -10.52 -20.81
CA ALA A 129 -32.16 -11.59 -21.81
C ALA A 129 -33.52 -12.23 -22.14
N ARG A 130 -34.39 -12.44 -21.13
CA ARG A 130 -35.77 -12.94 -21.37
C ARG A 130 -36.61 -11.94 -22.14
N ALA A 131 -36.57 -10.66 -21.76
CA ALA A 131 -37.31 -9.62 -22.46
C ALA A 131 -36.88 -9.50 -23.93
N GLU A 132 -35.58 -9.59 -24.21
CA GLU A 132 -35.06 -9.55 -25.58
C GLU A 132 -35.44 -10.82 -26.36
N ALA A 133 -35.39 -11.99 -25.74
CA ALA A 133 -35.85 -13.23 -26.37
C ALA A 133 -37.34 -13.18 -26.73
N GLU A 134 -38.19 -12.65 -25.86
CA GLU A 134 -39.61 -12.43 -26.14
C GLU A 134 -39.83 -11.42 -27.27
N ARG A 135 -39.04 -10.33 -27.29
CA ARG A 135 -39.07 -9.33 -28.37
C ARG A 135 -38.73 -9.98 -29.72
N ILE A 136 -37.65 -10.75 -29.78
CA ILE A 136 -37.21 -11.45 -30.99
C ILE A 136 -38.26 -12.46 -31.45
N LEU A 137 -38.86 -13.23 -30.54
CA LEU A 137 -39.93 -14.19 -30.88
C LEU A 137 -41.13 -13.48 -31.52
N LYS A 138 -41.59 -12.39 -30.91
CA LYS A 138 -42.72 -11.61 -31.43
C LYS A 138 -42.42 -10.97 -32.79
N GLU A 139 -41.21 -10.46 -32.97
CA GLU A 139 -40.75 -9.92 -34.25
C GLU A 139 -40.70 -11.00 -35.33
N ASN A 140 -40.18 -12.18 -35.01
CA ASN A 140 -40.15 -13.33 -35.91
C ASN A 140 -41.55 -13.82 -36.28
N GLU A 141 -42.49 -13.91 -35.33
CA GLU A 141 -43.89 -14.26 -35.62
C GLU A 141 -44.54 -13.30 -36.61
N SER A 142 -44.30 -11.99 -36.45
CA SER A 142 -44.77 -10.96 -37.37
C SER A 142 -44.14 -11.11 -38.76
N THR A 143 -42.83 -11.36 -38.82
CA THR A 143 -42.10 -11.57 -40.08
C THR A 143 -42.61 -12.81 -40.81
N ILE A 144 -42.75 -13.94 -40.11
CA ILE A 144 -43.29 -15.20 -40.67
C ILE A 144 -44.72 -15.00 -41.20
N ALA A 145 -45.55 -14.25 -40.47
CA ALA A 145 -46.91 -13.95 -40.93
C ALA A 145 -46.91 -13.13 -42.23
N SER A 146 -46.03 -12.12 -42.33
CA SER A 146 -45.85 -11.30 -43.53
C SER A 146 -45.30 -12.12 -44.71
N GLU A 147 -44.28 -12.94 -44.48
CA GLU A 147 -43.70 -13.82 -45.50
C GLU A 147 -44.73 -14.82 -46.02
N LYS A 148 -45.54 -15.42 -45.13
CA LYS A 148 -46.63 -16.31 -45.54
C LYS A 148 -47.62 -15.60 -46.45
N LEU A 149 -47.96 -14.35 -46.17
CA LEU A 149 -48.84 -13.56 -47.04
C LEU A 149 -48.19 -13.27 -48.41
N SER A 150 -46.89 -12.98 -48.45
CA SER A 150 -46.16 -12.79 -49.72
C SER A 150 -46.11 -14.09 -50.52
N MET A 151 -45.71 -15.20 -49.91
CA MET A 151 -45.66 -16.52 -50.54
C MET A 151 -47.02 -16.94 -51.10
N MET A 152 -48.12 -16.67 -50.37
CA MET A 152 -49.47 -16.95 -50.87
C MET A 152 -49.91 -16.04 -52.01
N ARG A 153 -49.32 -14.85 -52.17
CA ARG A 153 -49.58 -13.96 -53.32
C ARG A 153 -48.80 -14.47 -54.54
N GLU A 154 -47.51 -14.73 -54.37
CA GLU A 154 -46.63 -15.29 -55.40
C GLU A 154 -47.17 -16.61 -55.94
N LEU A 155 -47.61 -17.52 -55.05
CA LEU A 155 -48.23 -18.79 -55.45
C LEU A 155 -49.50 -18.59 -56.28
N ARG A 156 -50.33 -17.60 -55.97
CA ARG A 156 -51.55 -17.30 -56.75
C ARG A 156 -51.21 -16.78 -58.14
N GLU A 157 -50.19 -15.92 -58.24
CA GLU A 157 -49.72 -15.40 -59.52
C GLU A 157 -49.14 -16.52 -60.40
N GLU A 158 -48.35 -17.42 -59.81
CA GLU A 158 -47.78 -18.57 -60.52
C GLU A 158 -48.86 -19.56 -60.99
N VAL A 159 -49.85 -19.86 -60.14
CA VAL A 159 -50.99 -20.72 -60.52
C VAL A 159 -51.86 -20.06 -61.59
N ALA A 160 -52.10 -18.75 -61.51
CA ALA A 160 -52.82 -18.01 -62.54
C ALA A 160 -52.08 -18.08 -63.89
N GLY A 161 -50.76 -17.88 -63.89
CA GLY A 161 -49.92 -18.01 -65.08
C GLY A 161 -49.95 -19.41 -65.69
N LEU A 162 -49.81 -20.45 -64.86
CA LEU A 162 -49.93 -21.85 -65.30
C LEU A 162 -51.31 -22.16 -65.88
N THR A 163 -52.37 -21.61 -65.28
CA THR A 163 -53.75 -21.80 -65.75
C THR A 163 -53.96 -21.13 -67.11
N ILE A 164 -53.47 -19.90 -67.29
CA ILE A 164 -53.53 -19.20 -68.58
C ILE A 164 -52.80 -20.01 -69.66
N MET A 165 -51.56 -20.47 -69.39
CA MET A 165 -50.81 -21.29 -70.34
C MET A 165 -51.53 -22.60 -70.69
N ALA A 166 -52.19 -23.25 -69.72
CA ALA A 166 -52.97 -24.45 -69.96
C ALA A 166 -54.20 -24.17 -70.83
N VAL A 167 -54.93 -23.08 -70.56
CA VAL A 167 -56.08 -22.63 -71.36
C VAL A 167 -55.66 -22.26 -72.77
N GLU A 168 -54.57 -21.51 -72.94
CA GLU A 168 -54.01 -21.17 -74.25
C GLU A 168 -53.67 -22.43 -75.06
N LYS A 169 -53.05 -23.43 -74.44
CA LYS A 169 -52.72 -24.69 -75.10
C LYS A 169 -53.97 -25.45 -75.56
N ILE A 170 -54.98 -25.58 -74.70
CA ILE A 170 -56.26 -26.24 -75.03
C ILE A 170 -57.01 -25.47 -76.12
N LEU A 171 -57.07 -24.13 -76.02
CA LEU A 171 -57.75 -23.29 -77.00
C LEU A 171 -57.07 -23.40 -78.36
N ARG A 172 -55.74 -23.37 -78.41
CA ARG A 172 -54.97 -23.54 -79.65
C ARG A 172 -55.21 -24.92 -80.31
N GLU A 173 -55.38 -25.97 -79.52
CA GLU A 173 -55.71 -27.32 -80.01
C GLU A 173 -57.17 -27.45 -80.47
N LYS A 174 -58.12 -26.76 -79.83
CA LYS A 174 -59.54 -26.70 -80.21
C LYS A 174 -59.83 -25.80 -81.40
N VAL A 175 -59.12 -24.67 -81.53
CA VAL A 175 -59.25 -23.68 -82.62
C VAL A 175 -58.73 -24.24 -83.96
N ASP A 176 -57.93 -25.31 -83.93
CA ASP A 176 -57.50 -26.02 -85.15
C ASP A 176 -58.57 -27.00 -85.70
N THR A 177 -59.67 -27.22 -84.97
CA THR A 177 -60.65 -28.25 -85.35
C THR A 177 -61.85 -27.66 -86.10
N ARG A 178 -61.80 -27.68 -87.45
CA ARG A 178 -62.91 -27.67 -88.45
C ARG A 178 -64.06 -26.64 -88.34
N LYS A 179 -64.64 -26.38 -87.17
CA LYS A 179 -65.75 -25.44 -86.91
C LYS A 179 -65.39 -24.00 -87.25
N ASP A 180 -64.14 -23.59 -87.10
CA ASP A 180 -63.72 -22.23 -87.47
C ASP A 180 -63.67 -22.02 -88.99
N GLN A 181 -63.37 -23.06 -89.78
CA GLN A 181 -63.51 -22.97 -91.24
C GLN A 181 -64.97 -22.90 -91.70
N GLU A 182 -65.90 -23.51 -90.96
CA GLU A 182 -67.34 -23.38 -91.21
C GLU A 182 -67.87 -22.00 -90.81
N LEU A 183 -67.49 -21.48 -89.64
CA LEU A 183 -67.87 -20.14 -89.17
C LEU A 183 -67.27 -19.02 -90.03
N ILE A 184 -66.02 -19.17 -90.50
CA ILE A 184 -65.40 -18.24 -91.46
C ILE A 184 -66.12 -18.30 -92.81
N LYS A 185 -66.46 -19.50 -93.31
CA LYS A 185 -67.25 -19.64 -94.54
C LYS A 185 -68.64 -19.02 -94.41
N GLU A 186 -69.28 -19.13 -93.26
CA GLU A 186 -70.60 -18.55 -92.99
C GLU A 186 -70.54 -17.02 -92.85
N ALA A 187 -69.53 -16.47 -92.15
CA ALA A 187 -69.30 -15.03 -92.06
C ALA A 187 -68.95 -14.40 -93.42
N LEU A 188 -68.15 -15.08 -94.25
CA LEU A 188 -67.83 -14.64 -95.61
C LEU A 188 -69.02 -14.75 -96.57
N LYS A 189 -69.97 -15.67 -96.31
CA LYS A 189 -71.19 -15.84 -97.11
C LYS A 189 -72.24 -14.77 -96.81
N ASN A 190 -72.25 -14.19 -95.61
CA ASN A 190 -73.13 -13.08 -95.23
C ASN A 190 -72.59 -11.69 -95.64
N LEU A 191 -71.36 -11.61 -96.17
CA LEU A 191 -70.71 -10.39 -96.66
C LEU A 191 -70.75 -10.25 -98.20
N LYS A 192 -71.52 -11.09 -98.88
CA LYS A 192 -71.71 -11.11 -100.34
C LYS A 192 -73.18 -11.13 -100.69
#